data_AF-A0A0E3LJQ2-F1
#
_entry.id   AF-A0A0E3LJQ2-F1
#
_cell.length_a   1.000
_cell.length_b   1.000
_cell.length_c   1.000
_cell.angle_alpha   90.00
_cell.angle_beta   90.00
_cell.angle_gamma   90.00
#
_symmetry.space_group_name_H-M   'P 1'
#
loop_
_entity.id
_entity.type
_entity.pdbx_description
1 polymer ?
#
loop_
_entity_poly.entity_id
_entity_poly.type
_entity_poly.pdbx_seq_one_letter_code
_entity_poly.pdbx_strand_id
1 'polypeptide(L)'
;MSHDITRDRNIEEDENYEGADLELRDIPLPNTGNILYSILNSLNHNIANFYAYTKFKDYISEKTLDMELLQRSMSIHRDFSALFLHTREELVLVYPDLLEQAEKLLFRGNTGTDFINYTRKLCKLINDYKKMLYREGYLPEL
;
A
#
# COMPACT_ATOMS: atom_id res chain seq x y z
N MET A 1 -49.68 35.74 0.04
CA MET A 1 -48.23 35.86 0.33
C MET A 1 -47.69 34.46 0.51
N SER A 2 -46.46 34.21 0.06
CA SER A 2 -45.58 33.02 0.23
C SER A 2 -46.18 31.61 0.42
N HIS A 3 -45.77 30.70 -0.48
CA HIS A 3 -44.97 29.50 -0.18
C HIS A 3 -44.98 28.91 1.25
N ASP A 4 -45.02 27.58 1.47
CA ASP A 4 -45.08 26.39 0.59
C ASP A 4 -45.57 25.21 1.49
N ILE A 5 -45.55 23.88 1.22
CA ILE A 5 -44.83 23.02 0.26
C ILE A 5 -45.73 21.83 -0.13
N THR A 6 -45.67 21.34 -1.37
CA THR A 6 -46.29 20.07 -1.78
C THR A 6 -45.45 18.85 -1.40
N ARG A 7 -45.97 18.02 -0.47
CA ARG A 7 -45.50 16.64 -0.29
C ARG A 7 -46.63 15.73 0.21
N ASP A 8 -47.60 15.50 -0.67
CA ASP A 8 -48.44 14.31 -0.59
C ASP A 8 -47.86 13.25 -1.53
N ARG A 9 -47.61 12.05 -1.02
CA ARG A 9 -47.17 10.88 -1.77
C ARG A 9 -47.75 9.67 -1.06
N ASN A 10 -48.76 9.07 -1.68
CA ASN A 10 -49.32 7.79 -1.28
C ASN A 10 -48.18 6.78 -1.07
N ILE A 11 -48.16 6.17 0.11
CA ILE A 11 -47.39 4.96 0.35
C ILE A 11 -48.31 3.83 -0.10
N GLU A 12 -48.08 3.31 -1.31
CA GLU A 12 -48.65 2.03 -1.71
C GLU A 12 -47.85 0.93 -1.00
N GLU A 13 -48.56 0.09 -0.23
CA GLU A 13 -47.96 -1.01 0.52
C GLU A 13 -47.66 -2.16 -0.45
N ASP A 14 -46.43 -2.18 -0.98
CA ASP A 14 -45.95 -3.24 -1.87
C ASP A 14 -45.64 -4.52 -1.06
N GLU A 15 -46.71 -5.27 -0.72
CA GLU A 15 -46.68 -6.54 0.01
C GLU A 15 -46.05 -7.70 -0.81
N ASN A 16 -44.85 -7.51 -1.36
CA ASN A 16 -44.07 -8.56 -2.02
C ASN A 16 -42.54 -8.38 -1.88
N TYR A 17 -42.06 -7.79 -0.78
CA TYR A 17 -40.64 -7.91 -0.43
C TYR A 17 -40.32 -9.31 0.14
N GLU A 18 -40.31 -10.30 -0.77
CA GLU A 18 -39.75 -11.62 -0.52
C GLU A 18 -38.26 -11.42 -0.16
N GLY A 19 -37.95 -11.57 1.14
CA GLY A 19 -36.69 -11.11 1.70
C GLY A 19 -35.50 -11.76 1.00
N ALA A 20 -34.69 -10.95 0.30
CA ALA A 20 -33.57 -11.43 -0.49
C ALA A 20 -32.67 -12.32 0.37
N ASP A 21 -32.47 -13.57 -0.08
CA ASP A 21 -31.81 -14.61 0.68
C ASP A 21 -30.41 -14.15 1.13
N LEU A 22 -30.25 -14.02 2.45
CA LEU A 22 -29.02 -13.57 3.10
C LEU A 22 -28.11 -14.74 3.49
N GLU A 23 -28.25 -15.88 2.82
CA GLU A 23 -27.06 -16.61 2.35
C GLU A 23 -26.20 -15.68 1.47
N LEU A 24 -25.43 -14.82 2.14
CA LEU A 24 -24.25 -14.15 1.63
C LEU A 24 -23.33 -15.22 1.06
N ARG A 25 -23.49 -15.54 -0.23
CA ARG A 25 -22.62 -16.44 -0.98
C ARG A 25 -21.19 -16.04 -0.67
N ASP A 26 -20.42 -16.95 -0.08
CA ASP A 26 -19.02 -16.73 0.24
C ASP A 26 -18.33 -16.09 -0.96
N ILE A 27 -18.01 -14.80 -0.85
CA ILE A 27 -17.30 -14.09 -1.91
C ILE A 27 -15.96 -14.80 -1.99
N PRO A 28 -15.66 -15.53 -3.08
CA PRO A 28 -14.55 -16.47 -3.09
C PRO A 28 -13.28 -15.70 -2.81
N LEU A 29 -12.65 -15.99 -1.66
CA LEU A 29 -11.45 -15.32 -1.19
C LEU A 29 -10.48 -15.18 -2.38
N PRO A 30 -10.11 -13.94 -2.77
CA PRO A 30 -9.45 -13.70 -4.05
C PRO A 30 -8.17 -14.49 -4.07
N ASN A 31 -8.08 -15.49 -4.98
CA ASN A 31 -7.12 -16.58 -4.92
C ASN A 31 -5.72 -16.08 -4.56
N THR A 32 -5.33 -16.25 -3.30
CA THR A 32 -4.20 -15.56 -2.64
C THR A 32 -2.84 -16.13 -3.03
N GLY A 33 -2.75 -16.66 -4.26
CA GLY A 33 -1.54 -17.06 -4.97
C GLY A 33 -0.59 -15.89 -5.21
N ASN A 34 0.01 -15.40 -4.13
CA ASN A 34 1.19 -14.57 -4.08
C ASN A 34 1.07 -13.13 -4.62
N ILE A 35 -0.02 -12.42 -4.28
CA ILE A 35 -0.07 -10.94 -4.36
C ILE A 35 1.06 -10.32 -3.52
N LEU A 36 1.22 -10.73 -2.26
CA LEU A 36 2.28 -10.23 -1.37
C LEU A 36 3.68 -10.45 -1.96
N TYR A 37 3.97 -11.65 -2.47
CA TYR A 37 5.23 -11.97 -3.13
C TYR A 37 5.43 -11.21 -4.45
N SER A 38 4.37 -10.96 -5.22
CA SER A 38 4.43 -10.14 -6.44
C SER A 38 4.81 -8.69 -6.13
N ILE A 39 4.18 -8.11 -5.10
CA ILE A 39 4.53 -6.79 -4.56
C ILE A 39 5.99 -6.80 -4.06
N LEU A 40 6.39 -7.81 -3.29
CA LEU A 40 7.74 -7.94 -2.75
C LEU A 40 8.82 -8.14 -3.81
N ASN A 41 8.51 -8.84 -4.91
CA ASN A 41 9.42 -9.02 -6.03
C ASN A 41 9.63 -7.69 -6.78
N SER A 42 8.55 -6.96 -7.08
CA SER A 42 8.64 -5.60 -7.64
C SER A 42 9.40 -4.64 -6.70
N LEU A 43 9.13 -4.72 -5.40
CA LEU A 43 9.80 -3.92 -4.37
C LEU A 43 11.30 -4.26 -4.27
N ASN A 44 11.67 -5.54 -4.28
CA ASN A 44 13.06 -6.00 -4.30
C ASN A 44 13.79 -5.51 -5.56
N HIS A 45 13.17 -5.66 -6.74
CA HIS A 45 13.74 -5.22 -8.01
C HIS A 45 13.95 -3.70 -8.05
N ASN A 46 12.96 -2.90 -7.66
CA ASN A 46 13.10 -1.44 -7.66
C ASN A 46 14.11 -0.95 -6.60
N ILE A 47 14.21 -1.59 -5.42
CA ILE A 47 15.25 -1.30 -4.42
C ILE A 47 16.65 -1.62 -4.97
N ALA A 48 16.83 -2.79 -5.59
CA ALA A 48 18.10 -3.19 -6.18
C ALA A 48 18.54 -2.21 -7.27
N ASN A 49 17.63 -1.83 -8.17
CA ASN A 49 17.89 -0.85 -9.22
C ASN A 49 18.23 0.53 -8.63
N PHE A 50 17.48 1.02 -7.65
CA PHE A 50 17.76 2.30 -6.97
C PHE A 50 19.16 2.33 -6.35
N TYR A 51 19.59 1.25 -5.68
CA TYR A 51 20.96 1.15 -5.17
C TYR A 51 22.00 1.02 -6.30
N ALA A 52 21.68 0.39 -7.43
CA ALA A 52 22.57 0.35 -8.60
C ALA A 52 22.76 1.75 -9.21
N TYR A 53 21.68 2.49 -9.47
CA TYR A 53 21.73 3.86 -10.00
C TYR A 53 22.47 4.80 -9.04
N THR A 54 22.21 4.76 -7.73
CA THR A 54 22.96 5.61 -6.77
C THR A 54 24.43 5.21 -6.61
N LYS A 55 24.81 3.96 -6.93
CA LYS A 55 26.21 3.48 -6.92
C LYS A 55 26.97 3.86 -8.19
N PHE A 56 26.33 3.78 -9.36
CA PHE A 56 26.95 4.01 -10.66
C PHE A 56 26.66 5.41 -11.25
N LYS A 57 26.15 6.34 -10.44
CA LYS A 57 25.79 7.71 -10.82
C LYS A 57 26.80 8.42 -11.72
N ASP A 58 28.10 8.25 -11.45
CA ASP A 58 29.19 8.94 -12.15
C ASP A 58 29.46 8.40 -13.57
N TYR A 59 28.77 7.33 -13.97
CA TYR A 59 28.83 6.70 -15.30
C TYR A 59 27.52 6.91 -16.11
N ILE A 60 26.57 7.69 -15.59
CA ILE A 60 25.22 7.84 -16.15
C ILE A 60 24.95 9.33 -16.36
N SER A 61 24.26 9.72 -17.44
CA SER A 61 23.92 11.12 -17.64
C SER A 61 22.90 11.59 -16.59
N GLU A 62 23.08 12.80 -16.06
CA GLU A 62 22.26 13.39 -14.99
C GLU A 62 20.75 13.26 -15.27
N LYS A 63 20.30 13.64 -16.47
CA LYS A 63 18.90 13.49 -16.90
C LYS A 63 18.38 12.05 -16.86
N THR A 64 19.20 11.06 -17.21
CA THR A 64 18.81 9.64 -17.14
C THR A 64 18.78 9.18 -15.68
N LEU A 65 19.78 9.59 -14.89
CA LEU A 65 19.91 9.26 -13.48
C LEU A 65 18.72 9.78 -12.66
N ASP A 66 18.34 11.05 -12.82
CA ASP A 66 17.22 11.65 -12.10
C ASP A 66 15.88 10.99 -12.44
N MET A 67 15.63 10.75 -13.74
CA MET A 67 14.42 10.08 -14.21
C MET A 67 14.30 8.67 -13.62
N GLU A 68 15.38 7.89 -13.65
CA GLU A 68 15.43 6.54 -13.09
C GLU A 68 15.30 6.54 -11.57
N LEU A 69 16.08 7.36 -10.86
CA LEU A 69 16.00 7.45 -9.40
C LEU A 69 14.61 7.87 -8.92
N LEU A 70 13.95 8.81 -9.61
CA LEU A 70 12.57 9.21 -9.33
C LEU A 70 11.59 8.06 -9.61
N GLN A 71 11.69 7.40 -10.77
CA GLN A 71 10.81 6.29 -11.12
C GLN A 71 10.93 5.11 -10.12
N ARG A 72 12.16 4.74 -9.74
CA ARG A 72 12.36 3.68 -8.73
C ARG A 72 11.88 4.15 -7.36
N SER A 73 12.14 5.39 -6.94
CA SER A 73 11.65 5.93 -5.66
C SER A 73 10.12 5.90 -5.55
N MET A 74 9.40 6.35 -6.58
CA MET A 74 7.93 6.28 -6.61
C MET A 74 7.42 4.84 -6.63
N SER A 75 8.09 3.94 -7.35
CA SER A 75 7.72 2.52 -7.39
C SER A 75 7.92 1.84 -6.02
N ILE A 76 9.03 2.12 -5.33
CA ILE A 76 9.32 1.62 -3.97
C ILE A 76 8.25 2.11 -2.99
N HIS A 77 7.88 3.40 -3.05
CA HIS A 77 6.85 3.98 -2.19
C HIS A 77 5.47 3.37 -2.44
N ARG A 78 5.05 3.24 -3.71
CA ARG A 78 3.80 2.57 -4.11
C ARG A 78 3.75 1.12 -3.65
N ASP A 79 4.78 0.34 -3.94
CA ASP A 79 4.81 -1.10 -3.66
C ASP A 79 4.87 -1.36 -2.15
N PHE A 80 5.60 -0.54 -1.39
CA PHE A 80 5.58 -0.64 0.07
C PHE A 80 4.26 -0.14 0.68
N SER A 81 3.61 0.87 0.09
CA SER A 81 2.25 1.29 0.52
C SER A 81 1.24 0.15 0.35
N ALA A 82 1.27 -0.55 -0.78
CA ALA A 82 0.43 -1.72 -1.01
C ALA A 82 0.73 -2.86 -0.02
N LEU A 83 2.01 -3.18 0.19
CA LEU A 83 2.44 -4.21 1.15
C LEU A 83 1.97 -3.89 2.58
N PHE A 84 2.14 -2.63 3.00
CA PHE A 84 1.70 -2.14 4.29
C PHE A 84 0.18 -2.26 4.45
N LEU A 85 -0.60 -1.75 3.49
CA LEU A 85 -2.07 -1.82 3.55
C LEU A 85 -2.60 -3.26 3.58
N HIS A 86 -1.97 -4.20 2.86
CA HIS A 86 -2.36 -5.61 2.87
C HIS A 86 -2.05 -6.38 4.16
N THR A 87 -1.26 -5.83 5.08
CA THR A 87 -0.79 -6.58 6.28
C THR A 87 -0.90 -5.79 7.59
N ARG A 88 -1.14 -4.47 7.56
CA ARG A 88 -1.24 -3.59 8.73
C ARG A 88 -2.15 -4.10 9.84
N GLU A 89 -3.34 -4.59 9.51
CA GLU A 89 -4.45 -4.73 10.46
C GLU A 89 -4.18 -5.77 11.54
N GLU A 90 -3.61 -6.92 11.16
CA GLU A 90 -3.18 -7.97 12.09
C GLU A 90 -1.89 -7.56 12.83
N LEU A 91 -0.96 -6.94 12.11
CA LEU A 91 0.38 -6.60 12.59
C LEU A 91 0.41 -5.46 13.62
N VAL A 92 -0.62 -4.63 13.70
CA VAL A 92 -0.67 -3.47 14.63
C VAL A 92 -0.65 -3.88 16.10
N LEU A 93 -1.12 -5.10 16.40
CA LEU A 93 -1.15 -5.65 17.76
C LEU A 93 0.22 -6.17 18.22
N VAL A 94 1.12 -6.50 17.29
CA VAL A 94 2.41 -7.15 17.58
C VAL A 94 3.59 -6.20 17.39
N TYR A 95 3.54 -5.29 16.40
CA TYR A 95 4.64 -4.37 16.08
C TYR A 95 4.20 -2.91 15.88
N PRO A 96 3.48 -2.29 16.84
CA PRO A 96 2.93 -0.94 16.71
C PRO A 96 4.00 0.11 16.37
N ASP A 97 5.17 0.08 17.01
CA ASP A 97 6.27 1.03 16.77
C ASP A 97 6.81 0.98 15.34
N LEU A 98 6.80 -0.19 14.69
CA LEU A 98 7.25 -0.35 13.31
C LEU A 98 6.18 0.16 12.34
N LEU A 99 4.90 -0.11 12.63
CA LEU A 99 3.80 0.39 11.81
C LEU A 99 3.68 1.91 11.91
N GLU A 100 3.89 2.52 13.08
CA GLU A 100 3.87 3.97 13.24
C GLU A 100 5.03 4.64 12.48
N GLN A 101 6.22 4.02 12.45
CA GLN A 101 7.33 4.46 11.61
C GLN A 101 7.04 4.33 10.10
N ALA A 102 6.37 3.25 9.69
CA ALA A 102 5.94 3.05 8.31
C ALA A 102 4.91 4.09 7.88
N GLU A 103 3.88 4.32 8.70
CA GLU A 103 2.81 5.28 8.42
C GLU A 103 3.33 6.73 8.42
N LYS A 104 4.26 7.07 9.33
CA LYS A 104 4.98 8.34 9.32
C LYS A 104 5.77 8.56 8.03
N LEU A 105 6.58 7.58 7.60
CA LEU A 105 7.36 7.72 6.37
C LEU A 105 6.46 7.75 5.12
N LEU A 106 5.50 6.83 5.00
CA LEU A 106 4.66 6.68 3.82
C LEU A 106 3.73 7.87 3.60
N PHE A 107 3.04 8.36 4.64
CA PHE A 107 1.91 9.27 4.47
C PHE A 107 2.11 10.65 5.11
N ARG A 108 2.98 10.80 6.12
CA ARG A 108 3.26 12.10 6.79
C ARG A 108 4.52 12.77 6.21
N GLY A 109 4.61 12.83 4.89
CA GLY A 109 5.83 13.21 4.17
C GLY A 109 6.36 14.62 4.48
N ASN A 110 7.66 14.72 4.78
CA ASN A 110 8.33 16.00 5.01
C ASN A 110 8.72 16.67 3.69
N THR A 111 8.07 17.80 3.37
CA THR A 111 8.43 18.67 2.24
C THR A 111 9.87 19.17 2.35
N GLY A 112 10.53 19.37 1.21
CA GLY A 112 11.93 19.82 1.15
C GLY A 112 12.99 18.76 1.50
N THR A 113 12.60 17.51 1.80
CA THR A 113 13.56 16.42 2.03
C THR A 113 14.14 15.94 0.70
N ASP A 114 15.46 15.75 0.64
CA ASP A 114 16.13 15.02 -0.46
C ASP A 114 15.50 13.64 -0.65
N PHE A 115 14.92 13.42 -1.83
CA PHE A 115 14.19 12.20 -2.16
C PHE A 115 15.09 10.96 -2.17
N ILE A 116 16.38 11.09 -2.48
CA ILE A 116 17.33 9.95 -2.48
C ILE A 116 17.55 9.49 -1.03
N ASN A 117 17.84 10.42 -0.12
CA ASN A 117 18.01 10.07 1.29
C ASN A 117 16.69 9.71 2.00
N TYR A 118 15.54 10.23 1.56
CA TYR A 118 14.22 9.75 1.99
C TYR A 118 13.98 8.29 1.52
N THR A 119 14.18 7.98 0.25
CA THR A 119 14.04 6.62 -0.30
C THR A 119 15.01 5.65 0.38
N ARG A 120 16.25 6.05 0.72
CA ARG A 120 17.17 5.23 1.53
C ARG A 120 16.63 4.92 2.93
N LYS A 121 15.99 5.87 3.61
CA LYS A 121 15.33 5.63 4.92
C LYS A 121 14.17 4.65 4.76
N LEU A 122 13.37 4.82 3.71
CA LEU A 122 12.26 3.92 3.39
C LEU A 122 12.77 2.49 3.10
N CYS A 123 13.82 2.34 2.28
CA CYS A 123 14.45 1.06 1.97
C CYS A 123 14.98 0.34 3.23
N LYS A 124 15.53 1.08 4.20
CA LYS A 124 15.94 0.49 5.48
C LYS A 124 14.73 -0.08 6.22
N LEU A 125 13.68 0.73 6.40
CA LEU A 125 12.47 0.30 7.11
C LEU A 125 11.81 -0.91 6.41
N ILE A 126 11.74 -0.89 5.08
CA ILE A 126 11.22 -2.01 4.26
C ILE A 126 11.96 -3.32 4.56
N ASN A 127 13.28 -3.29 4.77
CA ASN A 127 14.05 -4.48 5.07
C ASN A 127 13.79 -5.02 6.49
N ASP A 128 13.47 -4.14 7.45
CA ASP A 128 13.05 -4.55 8.79
C ASP A 128 11.60 -5.08 8.78
N TYR A 129 10.71 -4.45 7.99
CA TYR A 129 9.34 -4.92 7.72
C TYR A 129 9.31 -6.31 7.07
N LYS A 130 10.18 -6.59 6.09
CA LYS A 130 10.30 -7.90 5.45
C LYS A 130 10.66 -9.00 6.43
N LYS A 131 11.65 -8.79 7.31
CA LYS A 131 12.02 -9.77 8.37
C LYS A 131 10.83 -10.09 9.27
N MET A 132 10.00 -9.09 9.53
CA MET A 132 8.77 -9.22 10.31
C MET A 132 7.74 -10.10 9.59
N LEU A 133 7.49 -9.84 8.30
CA LEU A 133 6.56 -10.65 7.48
C LEU A 133 6.98 -12.13 7.38
N TYR A 134 8.28 -12.44 7.34
CA TYR A 134 8.77 -13.82 7.42
C TYR A 134 8.51 -14.45 8.80
N ARG A 135 8.69 -13.71 9.91
CA ARG A 135 8.46 -14.22 11.27
C ARG A 135 6.99 -14.56 11.55
N GLU A 136 6.09 -13.70 11.07
CA GLU A 136 4.64 -13.89 11.25
C GLU A 136 4.01 -14.77 10.14
N GLY A 137 4.82 -15.44 9.31
CA GLY A 137 4.34 -16.45 8.36
C GLY A 137 3.65 -15.93 7.09
N TYR A 138 3.63 -14.62 6.81
CA TYR A 138 3.08 -14.06 5.56
C TYR A 138 3.87 -14.48 4.31
N LEU A 139 5.08 -15.02 4.49
CA LEU A 139 6.00 -15.40 3.44
C LEU A 139 6.61 -16.77 3.79
N PRO A 140 6.81 -17.67 2.80
CA PRO A 140 7.50 -18.93 3.04
C PRO A 140 8.95 -18.68 3.49
N GLU A 141 9.48 -19.55 4.34
CA GLU A 141 10.89 -19.53 4.72
C GLU A 141 11.81 -19.76 3.49
N LEU A 142 13.03 -19.22 3.55
CA LEU A 142 14.05 -19.19 2.49
C LEU A 142 15.16 -20.21 2.70
#